data_AF-A0A652K630-F1
#
_entry.id   AF-A0A652K630-F1
#
_cell.length_a   1.000
_cell.length_b   1.000
_cell.length_c   1.000
_cell.angle_alpha   90.00
_cell.angle_beta   90.00
_cell.angle_gamma   90.00
#
_symmetry.space_group_name_H-M   'P 1'
#
loop_
_entity.id
_entity.type
_entity.pdbx_description
1 polymer ?
#
loop_
_entity_poly.entity_id
_entity_poly.type
_entity_poly.pdbx_seq_one_letter_code
_entity_poly.pdbx_strand_id
1 'polypeptide(L)'
;MSSSRAPSRARTGRRATVLLCALLVLGPAVDGVATASPTPRPGSPAGTGAVVTRAALDPALVEGRGADVAFDEQEAENARTDGTVVGPDRTPYTLASEASGRRAVRLTPGRYVEFVLPRAANALTVRYSIPDAPEGGGITAPLDVTVNGGHRRVMTLTSQYSWLYNQYPFTNDPGADLLHPDWWTTECSCVPAATSPAPTFDKPFRPTHFYDEQRLLLGRTHRAGDRVRLTVPEGSPAAWTVIDLLDTELVGRPHVDLRAVDVLAFGADPTGRRDAAPAIERAIAFAQRARRSVYLPPGTYQVNRHIVVDDVTITGAGSWYTVVKGRQVALDPP
;
A
#
# COMPACT_ATOMS: atom_id res chain seq x y z
N MET A 1 -1.46 15.21 -81.34
CA MET A 1 -1.41 16.15 -80.20
C MET A 1 -0.21 15.78 -79.35
N SER A 2 0.72 16.74 -79.20
CA SER A 2 1.84 16.89 -78.25
C SER A 2 2.69 15.66 -77.83
N SER A 3 4.01 15.71 -77.74
CA SER A 3 5.04 16.69 -78.10
C SER A 3 6.41 16.04 -77.84
N SER A 4 7.36 16.26 -78.75
CA SER A 4 8.78 16.58 -78.50
C SER A 4 9.83 15.50 -78.10
N ARG A 5 10.63 15.13 -79.11
CA ARG A 5 12.11 15.17 -79.28
C ARG A 5 13.06 14.47 -78.26
N ALA A 6 13.86 13.55 -78.84
CA ALA A 6 15.16 13.03 -78.38
C ALA A 6 16.34 13.85 -78.99
N PRO A 7 17.65 13.46 -78.99
CA PRO A 7 18.41 12.42 -78.25
C PRO A 7 19.86 12.83 -77.79
N SER A 8 20.60 11.82 -77.24
CA SER A 8 22.07 11.54 -77.35
C SER A 8 23.01 12.00 -76.21
N ARG A 9 23.68 11.05 -75.52
CA ARG A 9 25.09 10.54 -75.64
C ARG A 9 26.13 11.49 -74.98
N ALA A 10 27.23 11.10 -74.34
CA ALA A 10 27.84 9.84 -73.88
C ALA A 10 29.12 10.21 -73.07
N ARG A 11 29.62 9.30 -72.21
CA ARG A 11 31.05 9.01 -71.84
C ARG A 11 31.91 10.18 -71.28
N THR A 12 32.87 10.04 -70.36
CA THR A 12 33.91 9.03 -70.09
C THR A 12 34.66 9.45 -68.81
N GLY A 13 35.28 8.51 -68.09
CA GLY A 13 36.15 8.80 -66.94
C GLY A 13 37.65 8.95 -67.30
N ARG A 14 38.45 9.35 -66.29
CA ARG A 14 39.90 9.10 -66.07
C ARG A 14 40.24 9.67 -64.67
N ARG A 15 40.80 8.88 -63.73
CA ARG A 15 42.24 8.62 -63.46
C ARG A 15 43.05 9.92 -63.32
N ALA A 16 44.00 10.13 -62.42
CA ALA A 16 44.57 9.44 -61.26
C ALA A 16 45.68 10.38 -60.69
N THR A 17 46.26 10.01 -59.55
CA THR A 17 47.69 10.17 -59.17
C THR A 17 48.04 11.14 -58.03
N VAL A 18 48.43 10.46 -56.94
CA VAL A 18 49.29 10.71 -55.77
C VAL A 18 50.47 11.67 -55.98
N LEU A 19 50.82 12.41 -54.91
CA LEU A 19 52.21 12.74 -54.57
C LEU A 19 52.42 12.69 -53.04
N LEU A 20 53.55 12.08 -52.67
CA LEU A 20 54.01 11.76 -51.32
C LEU A 20 55.26 12.64 -51.02
N CYS A 21 55.40 13.18 -49.80
CA CYS A 21 56.67 13.67 -49.26
C CYS A 21 56.67 13.59 -47.72
N ALA A 22 57.73 12.99 -47.16
CA ALA A 22 58.07 12.89 -45.72
C ALA A 22 59.07 14.05 -45.35
N LEU A 23 59.36 14.51 -44.11
CA LEU A 23 59.77 13.92 -42.83
C LEU A 23 59.83 15.05 -41.74
N LEU A 24 59.61 14.71 -40.44
CA LEU A 24 60.26 15.16 -39.15
C LEU A 24 60.60 16.68 -38.92
N VAL A 25 60.44 17.39 -37.77
CA VAL A 25 60.52 17.17 -36.29
C VAL A 25 59.86 18.40 -35.57
N LEU A 26 59.53 18.25 -34.27
CA LEU A 26 59.50 19.24 -33.15
C LEU A 26 58.12 19.52 -32.50
N GLY A 27 57.97 19.10 -31.24
CA GLY A 27 57.01 19.69 -30.29
C GLY A 27 57.49 21.07 -29.78
N PRO A 28 56.72 21.82 -28.97
CA PRO A 28 56.09 21.30 -27.74
C PRO A 28 54.67 21.80 -27.42
N ALA A 29 54.10 21.17 -26.39
CA ALA A 29 53.23 21.72 -25.34
C ALA A 29 51.76 22.13 -25.62
N VAL A 30 50.89 21.48 -24.83
CA VAL A 30 49.66 21.95 -24.16
C VAL A 30 48.46 22.40 -25.00
N ASP A 31 47.47 21.50 -25.13
CA ASP A 31 46.18 21.68 -24.45
C ASP A 31 45.38 20.36 -24.53
N GLY A 32 45.42 19.60 -23.44
CA GLY A 32 44.63 18.39 -23.29
C GLY A 32 43.17 18.75 -23.05
N VAL A 33 42.35 18.68 -24.09
CA VAL A 33 40.89 18.61 -23.92
C VAL A 33 40.58 17.25 -23.30
N ALA A 34 40.50 17.21 -21.97
CA ALA A 34 39.97 16.08 -21.25
C ALA A 34 38.48 15.94 -21.62
N THR A 35 38.18 14.96 -22.47
CA THR A 35 36.82 14.44 -22.60
C THR A 35 36.46 13.81 -21.26
N ALA A 36 35.76 14.57 -20.42
CA ALA A 36 35.16 14.05 -19.21
C ALA A 36 34.23 12.89 -19.61
N SER A 37 34.68 11.66 -19.36
CA SER A 37 33.79 10.52 -19.35
C SER A 37 32.76 10.79 -18.24
N PRO A 38 31.45 10.66 -18.48
CA PRO A 38 30.48 10.83 -17.42
C PRO A 38 30.78 9.80 -16.34
N THR A 39 31.16 10.30 -15.16
CA THR A 39 31.32 9.48 -13.97
C THR A 39 29.98 8.76 -13.75
N PRO A 40 29.96 7.41 -13.66
CA PRO A 40 28.73 6.72 -13.35
C PRO A 40 28.26 7.23 -11.98
N ARG A 41 27.04 7.78 -11.93
CA ARG A 41 26.33 8.00 -10.67
C ARG A 41 26.39 6.69 -9.89
N PRO A 42 26.56 6.70 -8.56
CA PRO A 42 26.31 5.51 -7.77
C PRO A 42 24.89 5.07 -8.09
N GLY A 43 24.76 3.96 -8.80
CA GLY A 43 23.47 3.36 -9.09
C GLY A 43 22.85 2.99 -7.76
N SER A 44 21.63 3.44 -7.51
CA SER A 44 20.72 2.70 -6.62
C SER A 44 20.82 1.23 -7.02
N PRO A 45 20.99 0.28 -6.09
CA PRO A 45 21.00 -1.12 -6.45
C PRO A 45 19.71 -1.40 -7.23
N ALA A 46 19.86 -1.83 -8.47
CA ALA A 46 18.75 -2.42 -9.21
C ALA A 46 18.36 -3.66 -8.43
N GLY A 47 17.30 -3.56 -7.62
CA GLY A 47 16.75 -4.68 -6.89
C GLY A 47 16.51 -5.85 -7.84
N THR A 48 17.27 -6.91 -7.61
CA THR A 48 17.24 -8.19 -8.28
C THR A 48 15.96 -8.93 -7.92
N GLY A 49 14.90 -8.74 -8.71
CA GLY A 49 13.66 -9.54 -8.63
C GLY A 49 12.74 -9.22 -7.45
N ALA A 50 11.59 -9.89 -7.42
CA ALA A 50 10.64 -9.84 -6.31
C ALA A 50 11.20 -10.63 -5.12
N VAL A 51 11.10 -10.06 -3.90
CA VAL A 51 11.53 -10.72 -2.66
C VAL A 51 10.28 -10.99 -1.82
N VAL A 52 9.79 -12.23 -1.89
CA VAL A 52 8.59 -12.65 -1.14
C VAL A 52 8.99 -13.07 0.27
N THR A 53 8.21 -12.64 1.25
CA THR A 53 8.38 -12.98 2.66
C THR A 53 7.13 -13.63 3.25
N ARG A 54 7.28 -14.12 4.48
CA ARG A 54 6.20 -14.51 5.37
C ARG A 54 6.47 -13.89 6.74
N ALA A 55 5.79 -12.80 7.07
CA ALA A 55 6.05 -11.98 8.26
C ALA A 55 7.54 -11.58 8.36
N ALA A 56 8.08 -11.02 7.27
CA ALA A 56 9.50 -10.67 7.07
C ALA A 56 10.52 -11.82 7.15
N LEU A 57 10.07 -13.08 7.18
CA LEU A 57 10.95 -14.24 7.14
C LEU A 57 11.06 -14.81 5.72
N ASP A 58 12.21 -15.42 5.42
CA ASP A 58 12.37 -16.24 4.22
C ASP A 58 11.34 -17.39 4.25
N PRO A 59 10.51 -17.56 3.20
CA PRO A 59 9.51 -18.63 3.14
C PRO A 59 10.06 -20.03 3.42
N ALA A 60 11.32 -20.32 3.07
CA ALA A 60 11.95 -21.62 3.34
C ALA A 60 12.10 -21.91 4.85
N LEU A 61 12.20 -20.88 5.70
CA LEU A 61 12.33 -21.03 7.15
C LEU A 61 10.99 -21.36 7.83
N VAL A 62 9.88 -21.18 7.12
CA VAL A 62 8.52 -21.35 7.64
C VAL A 62 7.71 -22.36 6.84
N GLU A 63 8.36 -23.19 6.03
CA GLU A 63 7.71 -24.22 5.23
C GLU A 63 6.83 -25.13 6.12
N GLY A 64 5.58 -25.34 5.71
CA GLY A 64 4.59 -26.12 6.46
C GLY A 64 4.05 -25.46 7.73
N ARG A 65 4.33 -24.17 7.97
CA ARG A 65 3.82 -23.40 9.12
C ARG A 65 3.01 -22.19 8.65
N GLY A 66 2.07 -21.75 9.49
CA GLY A 66 1.23 -20.59 9.22
C GLY A 66 0.00 -20.92 8.36
N ALA A 67 -0.70 -19.86 7.93
CA ALA A 67 -1.86 -19.99 7.05
C ALA A 67 -1.43 -20.15 5.59
N ASP A 68 -2.17 -20.98 4.84
CA ASP A 68 -2.10 -20.99 3.38
C ASP A 68 -2.94 -19.82 2.84
N VAL A 69 -2.28 -18.87 2.17
CA VAL A 69 -2.86 -17.59 1.75
C VAL A 69 -2.67 -17.34 0.27
N ALA A 70 -3.64 -16.66 -0.35
CA ALA A 70 -3.68 -16.42 -1.79
C ALA A 70 -2.82 -15.22 -2.26
N PHE A 71 -2.17 -14.51 -1.33
CA PHE A 71 -1.35 -13.34 -1.60
C PHE A 71 0.14 -13.60 -1.40
N ASP A 72 0.97 -12.81 -2.08
CA ASP A 72 2.42 -12.76 -1.84
C ASP A 72 2.76 -11.43 -1.17
N GLU A 73 3.36 -11.54 0.01
CA GLU A 73 3.83 -10.43 0.84
C GLU A 73 5.25 -10.04 0.42
N GLN A 74 5.50 -8.73 0.32
CA GLN A 74 6.83 -8.17 0.08
C GLN A 74 7.08 -6.99 1.02
N GLU A 75 8.16 -7.06 1.79
CA GLU A 75 8.60 -5.97 2.67
C GLU A 75 9.13 -4.77 1.86
N ALA A 76 8.73 -3.56 2.25
CA ALA A 76 9.09 -2.34 1.52
C ALA A 76 10.59 -2.06 1.54
N GLU A 77 11.30 -2.39 2.63
CA GLU A 77 12.74 -2.17 2.75
C GLU A 77 13.59 -3.09 1.85
N ASN A 78 12.98 -4.14 1.28
CA ASN A 78 13.61 -5.00 0.28
C ASN A 78 13.31 -4.53 -1.15
N ALA A 79 12.36 -3.60 -1.32
CA ALA A 79 11.98 -3.05 -2.61
C ALA A 79 12.84 -1.84 -3.02
N ARG A 80 12.77 -1.46 -4.30
CA ARG A 80 13.52 -0.30 -4.81
C ARG A 80 12.84 0.98 -4.33
N THR A 81 13.56 1.87 -3.67
CA THR A 81 13.00 3.13 -3.17
C THR A 81 13.99 4.29 -3.32
N ASP A 82 13.46 5.50 -3.41
CA ASP A 82 14.21 6.75 -3.24
C ASP A 82 13.83 7.50 -1.92
N GLY A 83 13.05 6.84 -1.06
CA GLY A 83 12.79 7.26 0.31
C GLY A 83 13.85 6.76 1.30
N THR A 84 13.52 6.82 2.58
CA THR A 84 14.44 6.47 3.67
C THR A 84 13.97 5.19 4.37
N VAL A 85 14.82 4.17 4.40
CA VAL A 85 14.56 2.97 5.21
C VAL A 85 14.69 3.33 6.70
N VAL A 86 13.71 2.94 7.50
CA VAL A 86 13.71 3.06 8.97
C VAL A 86 13.89 1.69 9.62
N GLY A 87 14.45 1.65 10.83
CA GLY A 87 14.74 0.41 11.55
C GLY A 87 16.01 -0.33 11.07
N PRO A 88 16.29 -1.54 11.59
CA PRO A 88 15.46 -2.28 12.54
C PRO A 88 15.45 -1.67 13.95
N ASP A 89 14.30 -1.60 14.59
CA ASP A 89 14.19 -1.11 15.98
C ASP A 89 13.15 -1.92 16.77
N ARG A 90 13.40 -2.14 18.06
CA ARG A 90 12.46 -2.79 19.00
C ARG A 90 12.12 -1.91 20.20
N THR A 91 12.60 -0.67 20.20
CA THR A 91 12.24 0.31 21.22
C THR A 91 10.71 0.51 21.16
N PRO A 92 9.98 0.35 22.27
CA PRO A 92 8.54 0.56 22.29
C PRO A 92 8.17 1.94 21.77
N TYR A 93 6.97 2.06 21.22
CA TYR A 93 6.40 3.35 20.80
C TYR A 93 7.15 4.01 19.63
N THR A 94 7.77 3.22 18.77
CA THR A 94 8.41 3.69 17.53
C THR A 94 7.75 3.05 16.32
N LEU A 95 7.71 3.79 15.20
CA LEU A 95 7.18 3.26 13.92
C LEU A 95 7.86 1.96 13.50
N ALA A 96 9.19 1.89 13.66
CA ALA A 96 9.95 0.71 13.27
C ALA A 96 9.65 -0.49 14.19
N SER A 97 9.34 -0.29 15.47
CA SER A 97 9.03 -1.41 16.34
C SER A 97 7.69 -2.06 16.06
N GLU A 98 6.74 -1.43 15.38
CA GLU A 98 5.48 -2.05 14.94
C GLU A 98 5.46 -2.46 13.46
N ALA A 99 6.53 -2.19 12.73
CA ALA A 99 6.71 -2.62 11.34
C ALA A 99 6.96 -4.13 11.24
N SER A 100 6.52 -4.76 10.15
CA SER A 100 6.97 -6.11 9.79
C SER A 100 8.49 -6.10 9.61
N GLY A 101 9.17 -7.17 10.05
CA GLY A 101 10.64 -7.19 10.06
C GLY A 101 11.32 -6.13 10.94
N ARG A 102 10.53 -5.31 11.63
CA ARG A 102 10.92 -4.11 12.36
C ARG A 102 11.52 -3.01 11.50
N ARG A 103 11.27 -3.02 10.19
CA ARG A 103 11.82 -2.08 9.21
C ARG A 103 10.72 -1.67 8.25
N ALA A 104 10.85 -0.48 7.67
CA ALA A 104 9.88 0.03 6.71
C ALA A 104 10.54 1.12 5.85
N VAL A 105 9.80 1.66 4.88
CA VAL A 105 10.27 2.77 4.04
C VAL A 105 9.44 4.02 4.32
N ARG A 106 10.10 5.08 4.80
CA ARG A 106 9.50 6.41 4.95
C ARG A 106 9.64 7.22 3.67
N LEU A 107 8.53 7.67 3.15
CA LEU A 107 8.38 8.50 1.95
C LEU A 107 7.94 9.90 2.34
N THR A 108 8.66 10.92 1.89
CA THR A 108 8.17 12.31 1.86
C THR A 108 7.41 12.55 0.55
N PRO A 109 6.62 13.64 0.41
CA PRO A 109 6.02 14.00 -0.87
C PRO A 109 7.03 13.97 -2.03
N GLY A 110 6.63 13.38 -3.15
CA GLY A 110 7.46 13.13 -4.34
C GLY A 110 8.29 11.84 -4.32
N ARG A 111 8.36 11.12 -3.20
CA ARG A 111 9.12 9.87 -3.06
C ARG A 111 8.29 8.63 -3.33
N TYR A 112 8.95 7.53 -3.63
CA TYR A 112 8.31 6.27 -3.97
C TYR A 112 9.02 5.03 -3.42
N VAL A 113 8.27 3.94 -3.39
CA VAL A 113 8.77 2.56 -3.32
C VAL A 113 8.19 1.76 -4.48
N GLU A 114 8.98 0.88 -5.08
CA GLU A 114 8.67 0.14 -6.29
C GLU A 114 8.96 -1.35 -6.10
N PHE A 115 7.89 -2.14 -6.15
CA PHE A 115 7.88 -3.58 -6.01
C PHE A 115 7.85 -4.26 -7.37
N VAL A 116 8.38 -5.47 -7.45
CA VAL A 116 8.25 -6.34 -8.63
C VAL A 116 7.21 -7.41 -8.30
N LEU A 117 6.26 -7.67 -9.20
CA LEU A 117 5.27 -8.71 -8.96
C LEU A 117 5.91 -10.11 -9.02
N PRO A 118 5.81 -10.94 -7.98
CA PRO A 118 6.33 -12.32 -7.99
C PRO A 118 5.52 -13.23 -8.92
N ARG A 119 4.20 -13.01 -9.01
CA ARG A 119 3.29 -13.72 -9.91
C ARG A 119 2.21 -12.78 -10.47
N ALA A 120 1.28 -13.34 -11.24
CA ALA A 120 0.15 -12.55 -11.72
C ALA A 120 -0.70 -12.04 -10.54
N ALA A 121 -1.09 -10.76 -10.59
CA ALA A 121 -1.90 -10.12 -9.56
C ALA A 121 -2.85 -9.09 -10.18
N ASN A 122 -3.99 -8.87 -9.53
CA ASN A 122 -4.98 -7.86 -9.94
C ASN A 122 -5.49 -7.02 -8.75
N ALA A 123 -4.94 -7.25 -7.56
CA ALA A 123 -5.29 -6.57 -6.33
C ALA A 123 -4.05 -6.38 -5.45
N LEU A 124 -4.09 -5.32 -4.65
CA LEU A 124 -3.03 -4.92 -3.73
C LEU A 124 -3.62 -4.65 -2.35
N THR A 125 -2.90 -5.03 -1.29
CA THR A 125 -3.11 -4.51 0.06
C THR A 125 -1.79 -3.91 0.53
N VAL A 126 -1.83 -2.67 1.00
CA VAL A 126 -0.65 -1.93 1.49
C VAL A 126 -0.82 -1.74 2.99
N ARG A 127 0.17 -2.18 3.77
CA ARG A 127 0.29 -1.79 5.18
C ARG A 127 1.11 -0.52 5.27
N TYR A 128 0.56 0.51 5.89
CA TYR A 128 1.13 1.85 5.88
C TYR A 128 0.90 2.58 7.19
N SER A 129 1.62 3.69 7.38
CA SER A 129 1.35 4.66 8.43
C SER A 129 1.45 6.08 7.86
N ILE A 130 0.55 6.96 8.29
CA ILE A 130 0.61 8.41 8.06
C ILE A 130 0.48 9.12 9.43
N PRO A 131 0.92 10.38 9.56
CA PRO A 131 0.72 11.15 10.78
C PRO A 131 -0.73 11.12 11.28
N ASP A 132 -0.93 11.23 12.59
CA ASP A 132 -2.22 11.60 13.15
C ASP A 132 -2.47 13.11 13.00
N ALA A 133 -3.71 13.54 13.20
CA ALA A 133 -4.05 14.93 13.44
C ALA A 133 -3.51 15.38 14.82
N PRO A 134 -3.19 16.67 15.02
CA PRO A 134 -2.65 17.17 16.29
C PRO A 134 -3.55 16.89 17.51
N GLU A 135 -4.86 16.93 17.31
CA GLU A 135 -5.89 16.64 18.33
C GLU A 135 -6.42 15.20 18.29
N GLY A 136 -5.79 14.32 17.51
CA GLY A 136 -6.25 12.96 17.25
C GLY A 136 -7.40 12.89 16.23
N GLY A 137 -7.90 11.67 15.98
CA GLY A 137 -9.01 11.42 15.06
C GLY A 137 -8.63 11.26 13.59
N GLY A 138 -7.34 11.34 13.27
CA GLY A 138 -6.78 11.00 11.97
C GLY A 138 -6.85 12.11 10.92
N ILE A 139 -6.05 11.92 9.88
CA ILE A 139 -6.11 12.64 8.61
C ILE A 139 -6.36 11.67 7.47
N THR A 140 -6.51 12.21 6.26
CA THR A 140 -6.46 11.41 5.02
C THR A 140 -5.35 11.91 4.11
N ALA A 141 -4.76 10.99 3.34
CA ALA A 141 -3.70 11.32 2.38
C ALA A 141 -3.78 10.44 1.12
N PRO A 142 -3.44 10.96 -0.06
CA PRO A 142 -3.39 10.17 -1.28
C PRO A 142 -2.08 9.37 -1.37
N LEU A 143 -2.17 8.16 -1.92
CA LEU A 143 -1.03 7.37 -2.39
C LEU A 143 -1.28 6.98 -3.85
N ASP A 144 -0.41 7.46 -4.74
CA ASP A 144 -0.48 7.18 -6.16
C ASP A 144 0.06 5.77 -6.42
N VAL A 145 -0.74 4.95 -7.10
CA VAL A 145 -0.40 3.58 -7.49
C VAL A 145 -0.31 3.50 -9.01
N THR A 146 0.84 3.07 -9.51
CA THR A 146 1.06 2.82 -10.94
C THR A 146 1.65 1.43 -11.15
N VAL A 147 1.34 0.82 -12.30
CA VAL A 147 1.99 -0.43 -12.74
C VAL A 147 2.71 -0.18 -14.05
N ASN A 148 4.02 -0.42 -14.09
CA ASN A 148 4.91 -0.10 -15.22
C ASN A 148 4.81 1.35 -15.71
N GLY A 149 4.57 2.31 -14.79
CA GLY A 149 4.36 3.72 -15.14
C GLY A 149 3.09 4.00 -15.94
N GLY A 150 2.15 3.04 -16.00
CA GLY A 150 0.88 3.18 -16.70
C GLY A 150 -0.15 4.06 -15.98
N HIS A 151 -1.43 3.79 -16.21
CA HIS A 151 -2.52 4.59 -15.65
C HIS A 151 -2.44 4.68 -14.12
N ARG A 152 -2.43 5.92 -13.62
CA ARG A 152 -2.40 6.23 -12.19
C ARG A 152 -3.74 5.95 -11.52
N ARG A 153 -3.73 5.13 -10.48
CA ARG A 153 -4.82 4.98 -9.52
C ARG A 153 -4.46 5.68 -8.22
N VAL A 154 -5.44 6.15 -7.48
CA VAL A 154 -5.22 6.78 -6.17
C VAL A 154 -5.82 5.88 -5.10
N MET A 155 -5.01 5.53 -4.11
CA MET A 155 -5.43 4.92 -2.87
C MET A 155 -5.56 6.02 -1.81
N THR A 156 -6.72 6.13 -1.15
CA THR A 156 -6.91 7.08 -0.05
C THR A 156 -6.56 6.41 1.26
N LEU A 157 -5.49 6.88 1.88
CA LEU A 157 -5.00 6.46 3.19
C LEU A 157 -5.71 7.25 4.30
N THR A 158 -5.80 6.67 5.49
CA THR A 158 -6.32 7.34 6.69
C THR A 158 -5.56 6.92 7.95
N SER A 159 -5.42 7.83 8.90
CA SER A 159 -4.93 7.51 10.26
C SER A 159 -6.07 7.39 11.28
N GLN A 160 -7.33 7.49 10.86
CA GLN A 160 -8.50 7.46 11.76
C GLN A 160 -8.60 6.17 12.58
N TYR A 161 -8.10 5.06 12.04
CA TYR A 161 -8.12 3.75 12.69
C TYR A 161 -6.75 3.35 13.27
N SER A 162 -5.76 4.24 13.17
CA SER A 162 -4.43 4.09 13.76
C SER A 162 -4.30 5.01 14.97
N TRP A 163 -3.11 5.02 15.58
CA TRP A 163 -2.71 5.91 16.65
C TRP A 163 -3.56 5.76 17.92
N LEU A 164 -3.09 4.89 18.79
CA LEU A 164 -3.56 4.77 20.16
C LEU A 164 -2.50 5.30 21.10
N TYR A 165 -2.95 5.95 22.17
CA TYR A 165 -2.10 6.58 23.17
C TYR A 165 -2.40 6.03 24.55
N ASN A 166 -1.47 6.26 25.47
CA ASN A 166 -1.65 6.07 26.91
C ASN A 166 -1.77 4.60 27.36
N GLN A 167 -2.27 4.35 28.57
CA GLN A 167 -2.45 3.00 29.14
C GLN A 167 -3.75 2.34 28.63
N TYR A 168 -3.81 1.00 28.57
CA TYR A 168 -5.05 0.27 28.26
C TYR A 168 -6.20 0.70 29.21
N PRO A 169 -7.43 0.99 28.74
CA PRO A 169 -8.02 0.66 27.44
C PRO A 169 -7.61 1.52 26.23
N PHE A 170 -6.56 2.34 26.38
CA PHE A 170 -6.03 3.28 25.40
C PHE A 170 -7.00 4.44 25.10
N THR A 171 -6.45 5.52 24.57
CA THR A 171 -7.21 6.68 24.09
C THR A 171 -6.75 7.07 22.70
N ASN A 172 -7.64 7.69 21.92
CA ASN A 172 -7.32 8.32 20.65
C ASN A 172 -7.04 9.83 20.79
N ASP A 173 -6.92 10.33 22.02
CA ASP A 173 -6.52 11.71 22.34
C ASP A 173 -5.01 11.78 22.63
N PRO A 174 -4.18 12.33 21.71
CA PRO A 174 -2.74 12.48 21.93
C PRO A 174 -2.41 13.45 23.08
N GLY A 175 -3.35 14.31 23.45
CA GLY A 175 -3.25 15.30 24.52
C GLY A 175 -3.71 14.79 25.89
N ALA A 176 -4.16 13.54 26.01
CA ALA A 176 -4.71 13.01 27.25
C ALA A 176 -3.68 13.00 28.39
N ASP A 177 -4.14 13.29 29.61
CA ASP A 177 -3.39 12.97 30.84
C ASP A 177 -3.35 11.44 31.05
N LEU A 178 -2.52 10.97 31.99
CA LEU A 178 -2.48 9.54 32.32
C LEU A 178 -3.88 9.01 32.66
N LEU A 179 -4.30 7.95 31.99
CA LEU A 179 -5.62 7.34 32.21
C LEU A 179 -5.67 6.61 33.56
N HIS A 180 -4.53 6.08 33.99
CA HIS A 180 -4.36 5.32 35.23
C HIS A 180 -3.16 5.85 36.03
N PRO A 181 -3.27 7.03 36.67
CA PRO A 181 -2.18 7.61 37.46
C PRO A 181 -1.88 6.81 38.75
N ASP A 182 -2.76 5.91 39.15
CA ASP A 182 -2.66 4.98 40.27
C ASP A 182 -1.93 3.67 39.92
N TRP A 183 -1.55 3.46 38.66
CA TRP A 183 -0.81 2.26 38.24
C TRP A 183 0.70 2.46 38.32
N TRP A 184 1.42 1.36 38.57
CA TRP A 184 2.87 1.34 38.45
C TRP A 184 3.29 1.66 37.00
N THR A 185 4.10 2.70 36.82
CA THR A 185 4.53 3.23 35.53
C THR A 185 6.05 3.11 35.39
N THR A 186 6.49 2.41 34.34
CA THR A 186 7.90 2.07 34.10
C THR A 186 8.79 3.30 33.93
N GLU A 187 8.32 4.34 33.24
CA GLU A 187 9.08 5.54 32.89
C GLU A 187 9.51 6.35 34.12
N CYS A 188 8.73 6.30 35.21
CA CYS A 188 9.13 6.86 36.50
C CYS A 188 9.58 5.80 37.53
N SER A 189 9.42 4.51 37.22
CA SER A 189 9.57 3.39 38.17
C SER A 189 8.83 3.68 39.49
N CYS A 190 7.59 4.13 39.37
CA CYS A 190 6.80 4.65 40.47
C CYS A 190 5.30 4.48 40.21
N VAL A 191 4.47 4.73 41.23
CA VAL A 191 3.05 5.02 41.04
C VAL A 191 2.90 6.55 41.01
N PRO A 192 2.56 7.18 39.87
CA PRO A 192 2.52 8.63 39.74
C PRO A 192 1.68 9.35 40.81
N ALA A 193 0.48 8.84 41.10
CA ALA A 193 -0.42 9.40 42.11
C ALA A 193 0.11 9.28 43.56
N ALA A 194 1.11 8.42 43.81
CA ALA A 194 1.72 8.22 45.12
C ALA A 194 3.13 8.84 45.24
N THR A 195 3.59 9.56 44.22
CA THR A 195 4.96 10.13 44.16
C THR A 195 4.90 11.66 44.29
N SER A 196 5.81 12.25 45.08
CA SER A 196 5.90 13.69 45.28
C SER A 196 7.32 14.22 45.01
N PRO A 197 7.51 15.20 44.10
CA PRO A 197 6.47 15.76 43.22
C PRO A 197 5.94 14.73 42.21
N ALA A 198 4.70 14.90 41.75
CA ALA A 198 4.13 14.02 40.75
C ALA A 198 4.94 14.13 39.44
N PRO A 199 5.31 13.00 38.82
CA PRO A 199 6.06 13.02 37.57
C PRO A 199 5.20 13.57 36.42
N THR A 200 5.83 14.29 35.50
CA THR A 200 5.23 14.73 34.24
C THR A 200 5.75 13.87 33.09
N PHE A 201 4.88 13.54 32.15
CA PHE A 201 5.23 12.74 30.97
C PHE A 201 5.02 13.54 29.70
N ASP A 202 5.94 13.41 28.75
CA ASP A 202 5.81 14.03 27.44
C ASP A 202 4.59 13.49 26.71
N LYS A 203 3.91 14.37 25.99
CA LYS A 203 2.76 14.05 25.15
C LYS A 203 3.17 14.08 23.66
N PRO A 204 2.68 13.15 22.82
CA PRO A 204 1.80 12.04 23.18
C PRO A 204 2.51 10.96 24.02
N PHE A 205 1.84 10.47 25.06
CA PHE A 205 2.39 9.44 25.93
C PHE A 205 2.11 8.05 25.36
N ARG A 206 3.16 7.24 25.15
CA ARG A 206 3.07 5.85 24.64
C ARG A 206 2.23 5.69 23.36
N PRO A 207 2.58 6.39 22.26
CA PRO A 207 1.90 6.16 20.99
C PRO A 207 2.14 4.72 20.51
N THR A 208 1.09 4.08 20.01
CA THR A 208 1.07 2.70 19.52
C THR A 208 0.04 2.58 18.38
N HIS A 209 -0.07 1.39 17.80
CA HIS A 209 -1.02 1.11 16.72
C HIS A 209 -0.80 2.03 15.50
N PHE A 210 0.46 2.17 15.10
CA PHE A 210 0.88 3.16 14.10
C PHE A 210 0.40 2.87 12.68
N TYR A 211 0.13 1.59 12.37
CA TYR A 211 -0.14 1.13 11.02
C TYR A 211 -1.61 0.79 10.81
N ASP A 212 -2.06 1.00 9.58
CA ASP A 212 -3.34 0.55 9.03
C ASP A 212 -3.09 -0.14 7.67
N GLU A 213 -4.12 -0.77 7.13
CA GLU A 213 -4.08 -1.43 5.84
C GLU A 213 -5.10 -0.83 4.89
N GLN A 214 -4.68 -0.61 3.64
CA GLN A 214 -5.59 -0.17 2.60
C GLN A 214 -5.43 -1.01 1.35
N ARG A 215 -6.57 -1.38 0.76
CA ARG A 215 -6.63 -2.30 -0.38
C ARG A 215 -7.16 -1.65 -1.64
N LEU A 216 -6.69 -2.14 -2.79
CA LEU A 216 -7.04 -1.57 -4.11
C LEU A 216 -7.07 -2.66 -5.19
N LEU A 217 -8.17 -2.71 -5.96
CA LEU A 217 -8.23 -3.46 -7.21
C LEU A 217 -7.54 -2.68 -8.35
N LEU A 218 -6.66 -3.35 -9.09
CA LEU A 218 -5.93 -2.79 -10.24
C LEU A 218 -6.78 -2.71 -11.52
N GLY A 219 -7.98 -3.32 -11.50
CA GLY A 219 -8.95 -3.33 -12.60
C GLY A 219 -8.56 -4.16 -13.82
N ARG A 220 -7.37 -4.75 -13.82
CA ARG A 220 -6.93 -5.79 -14.76
C ARG A 220 -5.88 -6.68 -14.10
N THR A 221 -5.60 -7.83 -14.73
CA THR A 221 -4.53 -8.72 -14.28
C THR A 221 -3.20 -8.29 -14.87
N HIS A 222 -2.22 -8.13 -13.99
CA HIS A 222 -0.82 -7.86 -14.28
C HIS A 222 0.00 -9.15 -14.19
N ARG A 223 1.18 -9.16 -14.79
CA ARG A 223 2.02 -10.37 -14.89
C ARG A 223 3.15 -10.32 -13.87
N ALA A 224 3.71 -11.50 -13.58
CA ALA A 224 4.99 -11.60 -12.88
C ALA A 224 6.04 -10.71 -13.58
N GLY A 225 6.86 -10.00 -12.81
CA GLY A 225 7.87 -9.07 -13.31
C GLY A 225 7.37 -7.64 -13.57
N ASP A 226 6.05 -7.39 -13.61
CA ASP A 226 5.52 -6.03 -13.67
C ASP A 226 5.91 -5.25 -12.40
N ARG A 227 6.16 -3.95 -12.54
CA ARG A 227 6.58 -3.08 -11.44
C ARG A 227 5.41 -2.29 -10.88
N VAL A 228 5.07 -2.52 -9.63
CA VAL A 228 4.07 -1.73 -8.88
C VAL A 228 4.80 -0.64 -8.12
N ARG A 229 4.51 0.63 -8.44
CA ARG A 229 5.09 1.78 -7.75
C ARG A 229 4.02 2.48 -6.91
N LEU A 230 4.35 2.68 -5.64
CA LEU A 230 3.60 3.49 -4.68
C LEU A 230 4.34 4.82 -4.52
N THR A 231 3.67 5.94 -4.81
CA THR A 231 4.26 7.28 -4.79
C THR A 231 3.42 8.21 -3.93
N VAL A 232 4.07 8.93 -3.02
CA VAL A 232 3.41 10.00 -2.28
C VAL A 232 3.37 11.23 -3.19
N PRO A 233 2.20 11.78 -3.55
CA PRO A 233 2.12 12.96 -4.43
C PRO A 233 2.84 14.17 -3.81
N GLU A 234 3.43 15.03 -4.63
CA GLU A 234 4.17 16.24 -4.17
C GLU A 234 3.29 17.17 -3.31
N GLY A 235 1.99 17.24 -3.59
CA GLY A 235 1.02 18.04 -2.83
C GLY A 235 0.30 17.28 -1.71
N SER A 236 0.82 16.13 -1.26
CA SER A 236 0.19 15.36 -0.18
C SER A 236 0.13 16.20 1.11
N PRO A 237 -1.01 16.20 1.84
CA PRO A 237 -1.13 16.90 3.13
C PRO A 237 -0.37 16.18 4.26
N ALA A 238 -0.04 14.89 4.09
CA ALA A 238 0.75 14.15 5.06
C ALA A 238 2.23 14.50 4.91
N ALA A 239 2.85 14.95 6.01
CA ALA A 239 4.28 15.27 6.04
C ALA A 239 5.19 14.08 5.69
N TRP A 240 4.68 12.86 5.88
CA TRP A 240 5.34 11.62 5.51
C TRP A 240 4.31 10.49 5.36
N THR A 241 4.69 9.43 4.65
CA THR A 241 3.98 8.16 4.58
C THR A 241 5.00 7.05 4.76
N VAL A 242 4.80 6.17 5.73
CA VAL A 242 5.61 4.96 5.88
C VAL A 242 4.89 3.82 5.20
N ILE A 243 5.59 3.11 4.31
CA ILE A 243 5.14 1.86 3.72
C ILE A 243 5.88 0.74 4.41
N ASP A 244 5.14 -0.19 5.01
CA ASP A 244 5.67 -1.36 5.69
C ASP A 244 5.83 -2.51 4.69
N LEU A 245 4.71 -2.98 4.14
CA LEU A 245 4.68 -4.09 3.19
C LEU A 245 3.59 -3.92 2.14
N LEU A 246 3.71 -4.73 1.09
CA LEU A 246 2.74 -4.86 0.03
C LEU A 246 2.37 -6.34 -0.16
N ASP A 247 1.09 -6.63 -0.01
CA ASP A 247 0.51 -7.90 -0.44
C ASP A 247 -0.06 -7.78 -1.86
N THR A 248 0.25 -8.77 -2.68
CA THR A 248 -0.24 -8.87 -4.07
C THR A 248 -1.04 -10.14 -4.26
N GLU A 249 -2.28 -10.01 -4.76
CA GLU A 249 -3.21 -11.13 -4.91
C GLU A 249 -3.77 -11.22 -6.33
N LEU A 250 -4.01 -12.45 -6.81
CA LEU A 250 -4.82 -12.72 -7.99
C LEU A 250 -6.25 -13.07 -7.55
N VAL A 251 -7.07 -12.04 -7.40
CA VAL A 251 -8.46 -12.18 -6.97
C VAL A 251 -9.29 -12.83 -8.08
N GLY A 252 -10.00 -13.90 -7.74
CA GLY A 252 -10.92 -14.60 -8.64
C GLY A 252 -12.14 -13.76 -9.01
N ARG A 253 -12.95 -14.21 -9.97
CA ARG A 253 -14.21 -13.51 -10.33
C ARG A 253 -15.19 -13.54 -9.14
N PRO A 254 -16.10 -12.56 -9.02
CA PRO A 254 -17.11 -12.58 -7.97
C PRO A 254 -17.92 -13.87 -8.02
N HIS A 255 -18.11 -14.49 -6.86
CA HIS A 255 -18.99 -15.65 -6.70
C HIS A 255 -20.44 -15.24 -6.95
N VAL A 256 -21.21 -16.11 -7.62
CA VAL A 256 -22.62 -15.91 -7.91
C VAL A 256 -23.41 -17.10 -7.40
N ASP A 257 -24.36 -16.87 -6.49
CA ASP A 257 -25.31 -17.87 -6.04
C ASP A 257 -26.73 -17.50 -6.51
N LEU A 258 -27.19 -18.14 -7.58
CA LEU A 258 -28.52 -17.93 -8.15
C LEU A 258 -29.64 -18.65 -7.39
N ARG A 259 -29.32 -19.54 -6.45
CA ARG A 259 -30.32 -20.31 -5.68
C ARG A 259 -30.64 -19.64 -4.35
N ALA A 260 -29.72 -18.85 -3.83
CA ALA A 260 -29.88 -18.07 -2.61
C ALA A 260 -30.90 -16.92 -2.75
N VAL A 261 -31.31 -16.41 -1.58
CA VAL A 261 -32.20 -15.27 -1.43
C VAL A 261 -31.37 -13.99 -1.53
N ASP A 262 -31.51 -13.27 -2.63
CA ASP A 262 -30.79 -12.02 -2.88
C ASP A 262 -31.34 -10.87 -2.03
N VAL A 263 -30.48 -10.23 -1.24
CA VAL A 263 -30.86 -9.08 -0.39
C VAL A 263 -31.38 -7.87 -1.17
N LEU A 264 -31.01 -7.74 -2.45
CA LEU A 264 -31.49 -6.66 -3.33
C LEU A 264 -32.99 -6.78 -3.58
N ALA A 265 -33.54 -8.00 -3.62
CA ALA A 265 -34.98 -8.23 -3.74
C ALA A 265 -35.77 -7.72 -2.52
N PHE A 266 -35.08 -7.50 -1.39
CA PHE A 266 -35.66 -6.95 -0.15
C PHE A 266 -35.34 -5.46 0.03
N GLY A 267 -34.72 -4.82 -0.96
CA GLY A 267 -34.40 -3.39 -0.96
C GLY A 267 -33.09 -3.02 -0.29
N ALA A 268 -32.13 -3.94 -0.18
CA ALA A 268 -30.78 -3.60 0.29
C ALA A 268 -30.11 -2.64 -0.70
N ASP A 269 -29.39 -1.63 -0.18
CA ASP A 269 -28.65 -0.66 -0.99
C ASP A 269 -27.18 -1.10 -1.15
N PRO A 270 -26.75 -1.56 -2.33
CA PRO A 270 -25.37 -1.99 -2.58
C PRO A 270 -24.41 -0.81 -2.79
N THR A 271 -24.89 0.44 -2.75
CA THR A 271 -24.03 1.64 -2.81
C THR A 271 -23.53 2.06 -1.43
N GLY A 272 -24.16 1.55 -0.37
CA GLY A 272 -23.79 1.83 1.02
C GLY A 272 -24.13 3.26 1.45
N ARG A 273 -25.11 3.88 0.79
CA ARG A 273 -25.63 5.21 1.14
C ARG A 273 -26.76 5.12 2.16
N ARG A 274 -27.55 4.05 2.11
CA ARG A 274 -28.67 3.78 3.03
C ARG A 274 -28.38 2.53 3.85
N ASP A 275 -28.95 2.49 5.06
CA ASP A 275 -28.88 1.32 5.93
C ASP A 275 -29.54 0.11 5.27
N ALA A 276 -28.75 -0.94 5.03
CA ALA A 276 -29.15 -2.19 4.43
C ALA A 276 -29.63 -3.22 5.45
N ALA A 277 -29.39 -2.98 6.76
CA ALA A 277 -29.77 -3.92 7.82
C ALA A 277 -31.25 -4.36 7.77
N PRO A 278 -32.26 -3.46 7.59
CA PRO A 278 -33.66 -3.89 7.51
C PRO A 278 -33.94 -4.84 6.35
N ALA A 279 -33.26 -4.66 5.21
CA ALA A 279 -33.44 -5.50 4.04
C ALA A 279 -32.77 -6.87 4.22
N ILE A 280 -31.56 -6.89 4.81
CA ILE A 280 -30.84 -8.11 5.15
C ILE A 280 -31.64 -8.95 6.15
N GLU A 281 -32.20 -8.34 7.19
CA GLU A 281 -33.05 -9.02 8.19
C GLU A 281 -34.31 -9.64 7.55
N ARG A 282 -34.98 -8.94 6.63
CA ARG A 282 -36.12 -9.50 5.88
C ARG A 282 -35.71 -10.67 4.98
N ALA A 283 -34.54 -10.57 4.33
CA ALA A 283 -33.98 -11.63 3.51
C ALA A 283 -33.66 -12.87 4.36
N ILE A 284 -33.04 -12.69 5.53
CA ILE A 284 -32.78 -13.75 6.52
C ILE A 284 -34.08 -14.43 6.93
N ALA A 285 -35.09 -13.68 7.36
CA ALA A 285 -36.36 -14.24 7.80
C ALA A 285 -37.07 -15.04 6.68
N PHE A 286 -36.98 -14.57 5.43
CA PHE A 286 -37.50 -15.32 4.28
C PHE A 286 -36.68 -16.58 3.99
N ALA A 287 -35.36 -16.47 4.01
CA ALA A 287 -34.41 -17.54 3.73
C ALA A 287 -34.53 -18.70 4.72
N GLN A 288 -34.70 -18.40 6.02
CA GLN A 288 -34.99 -19.39 7.07
C GLN A 288 -36.26 -20.19 6.74
N ARG A 289 -37.39 -19.53 6.46
CA ARG A 289 -38.65 -20.22 6.11
C ARG A 289 -38.52 -21.03 4.82
N ALA A 290 -37.77 -20.53 3.85
CA ALA A 290 -37.54 -21.20 2.57
C ALA A 290 -36.44 -22.27 2.62
N ARG A 291 -35.72 -22.42 3.74
CA ARG A 291 -34.52 -23.27 3.89
C ARG A 291 -33.48 -23.02 2.80
N ARG A 292 -33.18 -21.74 2.57
CA ARG A 292 -32.18 -21.27 1.59
C ARG A 292 -31.15 -20.38 2.26
N SER A 293 -30.01 -20.21 1.60
CA SER A 293 -29.01 -19.22 1.99
C SER A 293 -29.44 -17.80 1.61
N VAL A 294 -28.87 -16.80 2.26
CA VAL A 294 -28.93 -15.38 1.86
C VAL A 294 -27.68 -15.04 1.05
N TYR A 295 -27.85 -14.29 -0.04
CA TYR A 295 -26.76 -13.84 -0.89
C TYR A 295 -26.68 -12.31 -0.92
N LEU A 296 -25.48 -11.80 -0.66
CA LEU A 296 -25.12 -10.39 -0.83
C LEU A 296 -24.29 -10.25 -2.11
N PRO A 297 -24.86 -9.75 -3.22
CA PRO A 297 -24.11 -9.52 -4.45
C PRO A 297 -23.01 -8.46 -4.28
N PRO A 298 -22.12 -8.27 -5.27
CA PRO A 298 -21.09 -7.24 -5.21
C PRO A 298 -21.66 -5.86 -4.88
N GLY A 299 -21.04 -5.18 -3.92
CA GLY A 299 -21.51 -3.90 -3.42
C GLY A 299 -20.95 -3.59 -2.03
N THR A 300 -21.21 -2.36 -1.59
CA THR A 300 -20.95 -1.91 -0.24
C THR A 300 -22.28 -1.73 0.47
N TYR A 301 -22.48 -2.38 1.62
CA TYR A 301 -23.72 -2.34 2.37
C TYR A 301 -23.47 -1.66 3.71
N GLN A 302 -24.19 -0.56 3.99
CA GLN A 302 -24.14 0.09 5.30
C GLN A 302 -24.99 -0.71 6.28
N VAL A 303 -24.43 -1.09 7.43
CA VAL A 303 -25.12 -1.81 8.50
C VAL A 303 -24.84 -1.07 9.80
N ASN A 304 -25.91 -0.49 10.37
CA ASN A 304 -25.80 0.44 11.51
C ASN A 304 -26.17 -0.18 12.87
N ARG A 305 -26.38 -1.49 12.90
CA ARG A 305 -26.81 -2.27 14.07
C ARG A 305 -26.36 -3.71 13.93
N HIS A 306 -26.49 -4.49 15.00
CA HIS A 306 -26.26 -5.92 14.92
C HIS A 306 -27.39 -6.61 14.17
N ILE A 307 -27.01 -7.60 13.37
CA ILE A 307 -27.94 -8.46 12.62
C ILE A 307 -27.87 -9.83 13.27
N VAL A 308 -29.01 -10.32 13.74
CA VAL A 308 -29.11 -11.68 14.27
C VAL A 308 -29.15 -12.66 13.10
N VAL A 309 -28.19 -13.56 13.06
CA VAL A 309 -28.08 -14.62 12.05
C VAL A 309 -28.20 -15.95 12.79
N ASP A 310 -29.34 -16.62 12.64
CA ASP A 310 -29.64 -17.89 13.29
C ASP A 310 -30.12 -18.91 12.26
N ASP A 311 -29.63 -20.14 12.33
CA ASP A 311 -29.95 -21.25 11.41
C ASP A 311 -30.06 -20.86 9.91
N VAL A 312 -29.17 -19.98 9.45
CA VAL A 312 -29.13 -19.52 8.05
C VAL A 312 -27.70 -19.25 7.60
N THR A 313 -27.38 -19.65 6.36
CA THR A 313 -26.09 -19.31 5.75
C THR A 313 -26.19 -17.97 5.04
N ILE A 314 -25.21 -17.08 5.25
CA ILE A 314 -25.04 -15.85 4.49
C ILE A 314 -23.78 -15.97 3.64
N THR A 315 -23.90 -15.69 2.35
CA THR A 315 -22.79 -15.72 1.40
C THR A 315 -22.66 -14.38 0.70
N GLY A 316 -21.42 -13.91 0.55
CA GLY A 316 -21.12 -12.77 -0.33
C GLY A 316 -20.57 -13.24 -1.68
N ALA A 317 -20.31 -12.29 -2.56
CA ALA A 317 -19.62 -12.53 -3.83
C ALA A 317 -18.09 -12.66 -3.71
N GLY A 318 -17.55 -12.64 -2.48
CA GLY A 318 -16.13 -12.62 -2.15
C GLY A 318 -15.73 -11.34 -1.41
N SER A 319 -14.73 -11.41 -0.54
CA SER A 319 -14.34 -10.31 0.38
C SER A 319 -13.87 -9.05 -0.35
N TRP A 320 -13.39 -9.16 -1.59
CA TRP A 320 -13.04 -8.05 -2.47
C TRP A 320 -14.24 -7.38 -3.15
N TYR A 321 -15.41 -8.03 -3.16
CA TYR A 321 -16.59 -7.61 -3.92
C TYR A 321 -17.79 -7.24 -3.04
N THR A 322 -18.01 -7.96 -1.95
CA THR A 322 -19.08 -7.71 -0.99
C THR A 322 -18.48 -7.13 0.27
N VAL A 323 -18.76 -5.85 0.52
CA VAL A 323 -18.25 -5.11 1.69
C VAL A 323 -19.42 -4.75 2.58
N VAL A 324 -19.39 -5.16 3.83
CA VAL A 324 -20.30 -4.64 4.86
C VAL A 324 -19.53 -3.60 5.66
N LYS A 325 -20.04 -2.38 5.73
CA LYS A 325 -19.45 -1.29 6.52
C LYS A 325 -20.45 -0.83 7.58
N GLY A 326 -19.94 -0.34 8.70
CA GLY A 326 -20.76 0.10 9.82
C GLY A 326 -20.00 1.07 10.70
N ARG A 327 -20.71 1.63 11.68
CA ARG A 327 -20.07 2.25 12.85
C ARG A 327 -19.94 1.20 13.94
N GLN A 328 -19.00 1.38 14.87
CA GLN A 328 -18.96 0.57 16.08
C GLN A 328 -20.29 0.72 16.83
N VAL A 329 -20.90 -0.43 17.17
CA VAL A 329 -22.08 -0.51 18.01
C VAL A 329 -21.74 -1.51 19.12
N ALA A 330 -21.60 -1.01 20.35
CA ALA A 330 -21.40 -1.87 21.52
C ALA A 330 -22.67 -2.69 21.78
N LEU A 331 -22.50 -3.94 22.19
CA LEU A 331 -23.60 -4.74 22.72
C LEU A 331 -24.02 -4.17 24.08
N ASP A 332 -25.32 -4.22 24.37
CA ASP A 332 -25.79 -3.99 25.74
C ASP A 332 -25.14 -5.04 26.67
N PRO A 333 -24.76 -4.66 27.90
CA PRO A 333 -24.25 -5.63 28.87
C PRO A 333 -25.26 -6.78 29.08
N PRO A 334 -24.77 -8.03 29.23
CA PRO A 334 -25.61 -9.21 29.38
C PRO A 334 -26.49 -9.18 30.64
#